data_AF-A0A838UTC3-F1
#
_entry.id   AF-A0A838UTC3-F1
#
_cell.length_a   1.000
_cell.length_b   1.000
_cell.length_c   1.000
_cell.angle_alpha   90.00
_cell.angle_beta   90.00
_cell.angle_gamma   90.00
#
_symmetry.space_group_name_H-M   'P 1'
#
loop_
_entity.id
_entity.type
_entity.pdbx_description
1 polymer ?
#
loop_
_entity_poly.entity_id
_entity_poly.type
_entity_poly.pdbx_seq_one_letter_code
_entity_poly.pdbx_strand_id
1 'polypeptide(L)'
;VNTAQQYKALGDETRGKILAIIKQQPATAKQLADRLRIAPGTAGHHLQSLEAAGLAMVVARRLVRGIVAKYYTRTAKLFLFERPEERDAQTEYSTHWLDMLAHVRREVQETVAAAPEADRVLMVGTPHARMSAERAQEFSRRLHALVDEFATEPLATEGSVYGLGVALYVAPAYLQVDESPPKV
;
A
#
# COMPACT_ATOMS: atom_id res chain seq x y z
N VAL A 1 0.94 3.00 9.60
CA VAL A 1 -0.13 3.96 9.23
C VAL A 1 -1.19 3.85 10.29
N ASN A 2 -1.45 4.93 11.01
CA ASN A 2 -2.33 4.92 12.17
C ASN A 2 -3.20 6.18 12.33
N THR A 3 -3.10 7.16 11.42
CA THR A 3 -3.93 8.37 11.47
C THR A 3 -4.89 8.46 10.29
N ALA A 4 -6.10 9.00 10.51
CA ALA A 4 -7.09 9.21 9.45
C ALA A 4 -6.55 10.01 8.25
N GLN A 5 -5.67 10.99 8.51
CA GLN A 5 -5.01 11.77 7.46
C GLN A 5 -4.10 10.90 6.56
N GLN A 6 -3.35 9.95 7.14
CA GLN A 6 -2.53 9.02 6.38
C GLN A 6 -3.40 8.05 5.57
N TYR A 7 -4.48 7.52 6.15
CA TYR A 7 -5.42 6.66 5.44
C TYR A 7 -6.08 7.37 4.25
N LYS A 8 -6.61 8.58 4.45
CA LYS A 8 -7.18 9.41 3.38
C LYS A 8 -6.17 9.72 2.29
N ALA A 9 -4.91 9.94 2.66
CA ALA A 9 -3.85 10.17 1.69
C ALA A 9 -3.55 8.90 0.87
N LEU A 10 -3.61 7.71 1.47
CA LEU A 10 -3.33 6.42 0.81
C LEU A 10 -4.51 5.88 -0.03
N GLY A 11 -5.75 6.28 0.28
CA GLY A 11 -6.95 5.86 -0.49
C GLY A 11 -7.08 6.48 -1.89
N ASP A 12 -6.25 7.46 -2.23
CA ASP A 12 -6.24 8.11 -3.55
C ASP A 12 -5.28 7.40 -4.50
N GLU A 13 -5.80 7.05 -5.67
CA GLU A 13 -5.09 6.26 -6.67
C GLU A 13 -3.80 6.93 -7.17
N THR A 14 -3.85 8.23 -7.44
CA THR A 14 -2.69 8.97 -7.95
C THR A 14 -1.62 9.08 -6.87
N ARG A 15 -2.01 9.29 -5.61
CA ARG A 15 -1.08 9.29 -4.47
C ARG A 15 -0.41 7.93 -4.26
N GLY A 16 -1.15 6.83 -4.40
CA GLY A 16 -0.59 5.47 -4.40
C GLY A 16 0.48 5.29 -5.48
N LYS A 17 0.15 5.64 -6.73
CA LYS A 17 1.09 5.60 -7.88
C LYS A 17 2.34 6.45 -7.64
N ILE A 18 2.18 7.66 -7.07
CA ILE A 18 3.32 8.53 -6.72
C ILE A 18 4.21 7.86 -5.66
N LEU A 19 3.65 7.33 -4.57
CA LEU A 19 4.40 6.66 -3.52
C LEU A 19 5.16 5.43 -4.05
N ALA A 20 4.54 4.65 -4.94
CA ALA A 20 5.16 3.51 -5.61
C ALA A 20 6.34 3.92 -6.49
N ILE A 21 6.27 5.06 -7.19
CA ILE A 21 7.39 5.58 -8.00
C ILE A 21 8.53 6.07 -7.10
N ILE A 22 8.23 6.93 -6.12
CA ILE A 22 9.27 7.57 -5.30
C ILE A 22 9.90 6.64 -4.25
N LYS A 23 9.30 5.45 -4.05
CA LYS A 23 9.91 4.29 -3.38
C LYS A 23 11.20 3.87 -4.08
N GLN A 24 11.17 3.81 -5.41
CA GLN A 24 12.24 3.24 -6.23
C GLN A 24 13.34 4.27 -6.47
N GLN A 25 12.94 5.51 -6.75
CA GLN A 25 13.87 6.59 -7.03
C GLN A 25 13.28 7.95 -6.64
N PRO A 26 14.05 8.83 -5.98
CA PRO A 26 13.59 10.18 -5.72
C PRO A 26 13.20 10.92 -7.01
N ALA A 27 12.03 11.56 -7.01
CA ALA A 27 11.49 12.22 -8.20
C ALA A 27 10.91 13.60 -7.89
N THR A 28 10.90 14.48 -8.90
CA THR A 28 10.29 15.81 -8.83
C THR A 28 8.82 15.76 -9.25
N ALA A 29 8.03 16.77 -8.85
CA ALA A 29 6.64 16.91 -9.31
C ALA A 29 6.51 16.87 -10.83
N LYS A 30 7.46 17.46 -11.56
CA LYS A 30 7.48 17.43 -13.03
C LYS A 30 7.73 16.02 -13.57
N GLN A 31 8.74 15.31 -13.06
CA GLN A 31 9.02 13.94 -13.50
C GLN A 31 7.86 12.98 -13.22
N LEU A 32 7.16 13.16 -12.10
CA LEU A 32 5.95 12.41 -11.77
C LEU A 32 4.79 12.76 -12.71
N ALA A 33 4.59 14.05 -13.00
CA ALA A 33 3.60 14.52 -13.96
C ALA A 33 3.81 13.93 -15.35
N ASP A 34 5.05 13.96 -15.85
CA ASP A 34 5.42 13.38 -17.14
C ASP A 34 5.20 11.85 -17.14
N ARG A 35 5.62 11.14 -16.08
CA ARG A 35 5.50 9.68 -15.99
C ARG A 35 4.06 9.19 -15.86
N LEU A 36 3.23 9.90 -15.10
CA LEU A 36 1.83 9.57 -14.86
C LEU A 36 0.88 10.21 -15.88
N ARG A 37 1.40 11.04 -16.81
CA ARG A 37 0.62 11.80 -17.80
C ARG A 37 -0.47 12.68 -17.16
N ILE A 38 -0.12 13.36 -16.08
CA ILE A 38 -0.98 14.31 -15.35
C ILE A 38 -0.40 15.73 -15.38
N ALA A 39 -1.18 16.73 -15.00
CA ALA A 39 -0.69 18.11 -14.94
C ALA A 39 0.35 18.30 -13.81
N PRO A 40 1.40 19.13 -14.01
CA PRO A 40 2.41 19.40 -12.97
C PRO A 40 1.85 19.96 -11.67
N GLY A 41 0.82 20.82 -11.76
CA GLY A 41 0.12 21.36 -10.58
C GLY A 41 -0.58 20.26 -9.77
N THR A 42 -1.21 19.30 -10.45
CA THR A 42 -1.87 18.15 -9.82
C THR A 42 -0.85 17.26 -9.11
N ALA A 43 0.26 16.92 -9.76
CA ALA A 43 1.34 16.15 -9.11
C ALA A 43 1.90 16.87 -7.87
N GLY A 44 2.08 18.20 -7.96
CA GLY A 44 2.51 19.04 -6.84
C GLY A 44 1.52 19.01 -5.66
N HIS A 45 0.22 19.10 -5.95
CA HIS A 45 -0.82 19.05 -4.92
C HIS A 45 -0.87 17.68 -4.20
N HIS A 46 -0.74 16.58 -4.94
CA HIS A 46 -0.66 15.24 -4.36
C HIS A 46 0.58 15.10 -3.47
N LEU A 47 1.75 15.58 -3.91
CA LEU A 47 2.98 15.57 -3.11
C LEU A 47 2.87 16.39 -1.82
N GLN A 48 2.25 17.57 -1.88
CA GLN A 48 2.00 18.37 -0.68
C GLN A 48 1.10 17.64 0.32
N SER A 49 0.05 16.98 -0.17
CA SER A 49 -0.86 16.19 0.67
C SER A 49 -0.13 15.01 1.33
N LEU A 50 0.73 14.33 0.57
CA LEU A 50 1.57 13.23 1.07
C LEU A 50 2.62 13.72 2.08
N GLU A 51 3.25 14.86 1.82
CA GLU A 51 4.22 15.51 2.73
C GLU A 51 3.52 15.91 4.05
N ALA A 52 2.34 16.53 3.98
CA ALA A 52 1.55 16.90 5.14
C ALA A 52 1.07 15.69 5.97
N ALA A 53 0.81 14.55 5.33
CA ALA A 53 0.48 13.29 5.99
C ALA A 53 1.72 12.54 6.53
N GLY A 54 2.93 13.07 6.31
CA GLY A 54 4.18 12.42 6.72
C GLY A 54 4.50 11.15 5.92
N LEU A 55 3.96 11.01 4.69
CA LEU A 55 4.15 9.85 3.81
C LEU A 55 5.24 10.08 2.74
N ALA A 56 5.56 11.35 2.45
CA ALA A 56 6.63 11.75 1.56
C ALA A 56 7.51 12.85 2.18
N MET A 57 8.76 12.94 1.75
CA MET A 57 9.71 13.96 2.22
C MET A 57 10.62 14.44 1.09
N VAL A 58 11.10 15.69 1.20
CA VAL A 58 12.08 16.25 0.26
C VAL A 58 13.49 15.84 0.68
N VAL A 59 14.21 15.17 -0.21
CA VAL A 59 15.59 14.70 0.03
C VAL A 59 16.65 15.51 -0.71
N ALA A 60 16.27 16.25 -1.74
CA ALA A 60 17.18 17.16 -2.43
C ALA A 60 16.43 18.34 -3.05
N ARG A 61 17.15 19.46 -3.24
CA ARG A 61 16.70 20.62 -4.01
C ARG A 61 17.76 20.91 -5.07
N ARG A 62 17.36 21.09 -6.32
CA ARG A 62 18.28 21.40 -7.43
C ARG A 62 17.71 22.48 -8.34
N LEU A 63 18.56 23.36 -8.85
CA LEU A 63 18.16 24.34 -9.86
C LEU A 63 18.10 23.67 -11.23
N VAL A 64 16.93 23.67 -11.86
CA VAL A 64 16.69 23.09 -13.18
C VAL A 64 16.04 24.16 -14.04
N ARG A 65 16.76 24.62 -15.08
CA ARG A 65 16.30 25.67 -16.01
C ARG A 65 15.75 26.92 -15.28
N GLY A 66 16.46 27.35 -14.23
CA GLY A 66 16.09 28.52 -13.43
C GLY A 66 15.04 28.29 -12.34
N ILE A 67 14.50 27.08 -12.20
CA ILE A 67 13.48 26.75 -11.18
C ILE A 67 14.07 25.79 -10.14
N VAL A 68 13.86 26.06 -8.86
CA VAL A 68 14.27 25.14 -7.78
C VAL A 68 13.32 23.95 -7.74
N ALA A 69 13.78 22.79 -8.19
CA ALA A 69 13.07 21.54 -8.15
C ALA A 69 13.33 20.78 -6.85
N LYS A 70 12.26 20.37 -6.16
CA LYS A 70 12.30 19.49 -4.99
C LYS A 70 12.23 18.03 -5.45
N TYR A 71 13.16 17.20 -4.98
CA TYR A 71 13.14 15.75 -5.16
C TYR A 71 12.53 15.10 -3.93
N TYR A 72 11.47 14.32 -4.15
CA TYR A 72 10.70 13.65 -3.11
C TYR A 72 11.04 12.16 -3.07
N THR A 73 11.11 11.61 -1.87
CA THR A 73 11.03 10.16 -1.62
C THR A 73 9.96 9.87 -0.57
N ARG A 74 9.63 8.60 -0.38
CA ARG A 74 8.69 8.17 0.66
C ARG A 74 9.37 8.14 2.04
N THR A 75 8.59 8.34 3.09
CA THR A 75 9.11 8.37 4.47
C THR A 75 9.34 7.00 5.08
N ALA A 76 8.68 5.95 4.57
CA ALA A 76 8.84 4.59 5.07
C ALA A 76 9.03 3.59 3.93
N LYS A 77 9.78 2.52 4.21
CA LYS A 77 9.98 1.41 3.26
C LYS A 77 8.74 0.52 3.09
N LEU A 78 7.83 0.58 4.04
CA LEU A 78 6.57 -0.12 4.04
C LEU A 78 5.59 0.70 4.87
N PHE A 79 4.36 0.82 4.38
CA PHE A 79 3.27 1.39 5.15
C PHE A 79 2.38 0.23 5.61
N LEU A 80 2.67 -0.30 6.80
CA LEU A 80 1.81 -1.29 7.45
C LEU A 80 0.59 -0.57 8.02
N PHE A 81 -0.59 -1.14 7.79
CA PHE A 81 -1.84 -0.62 8.29
C PHE A 81 -2.23 -1.45 9.50
N GLU A 82 -2.13 -0.85 10.68
CA GLU A 82 -2.57 -1.48 11.91
C GLU A 82 -4.01 -1.07 12.18
N ARG A 83 -4.78 -1.96 12.79
CA ARG A 83 -6.09 -1.57 13.34
C ARG A 83 -5.85 -0.53 14.43
N PRO A 84 -6.43 0.69 14.36
CA PRO A 84 -6.32 1.65 15.44
C PRO A 84 -6.95 1.09 16.73
N GLU A 85 -6.37 1.43 17.88
CA GLU A 85 -6.88 1.02 19.19
C GLU A 85 -8.20 1.75 19.56
N GLU A 86 -8.52 2.87 18.91
CA GLU A 86 -9.64 3.75 19.26
C GLU A 86 -10.98 3.29 18.66
N ARG A 87 -12.04 3.29 19.48
CA ARG A 87 -13.39 2.74 19.16
C ARG A 87 -14.23 3.59 18.19
N ASP A 88 -14.07 4.92 18.17
CA ASP A 88 -14.91 5.81 17.33
C ASP A 88 -14.45 5.90 15.86
N ALA A 89 -13.32 5.26 15.57
CA ALA A 89 -12.74 5.06 14.24
C ALA A 89 -13.37 3.89 13.45
N GLN A 90 -14.31 3.12 14.00
CA GLN A 90 -14.67 1.83 13.38
C GLN A 90 -15.24 1.94 11.95
N THR A 91 -16.02 2.99 11.64
CA THR A 91 -16.77 3.13 10.37
C THR A 91 -15.96 3.77 9.24
N GLU A 92 -15.23 4.84 9.52
CA GLU A 92 -14.42 5.54 8.50
C GLU A 92 -13.22 4.68 8.05
N TYR A 93 -12.72 3.81 8.94
CA TYR A 93 -11.50 3.03 8.73
C TYR A 93 -11.78 1.67 8.06
N SER A 94 -12.97 1.10 8.26
CA SER A 94 -13.44 -0.05 7.48
C SER A 94 -13.45 0.26 5.99
N THR A 95 -13.85 1.48 5.63
CA THR A 95 -13.82 1.99 4.24
C THR A 95 -12.39 2.10 3.73
N HIS A 96 -11.46 2.66 4.51
CA HIS A 96 -10.08 2.87 4.06
C HIS A 96 -9.24 1.58 3.89
N TRP A 97 -9.46 0.56 4.72
CA TRP A 97 -8.86 -0.76 4.49
C TRP A 97 -9.37 -1.38 3.18
N LEU A 98 -10.67 -1.26 2.90
CA LEU A 98 -11.27 -1.73 1.65
C LEU A 98 -10.77 -0.92 0.44
N ASP A 99 -10.55 0.39 0.58
CA ASP A 99 -9.96 1.23 -0.48
C ASP A 99 -8.57 0.76 -0.86
N MET A 100 -7.76 0.31 0.11
CA MET A 100 -6.44 -0.26 -0.15
C MET A 100 -6.54 -1.60 -0.89
N LEU A 101 -7.44 -2.50 -0.48
CA LEU A 101 -7.68 -3.74 -1.24
C LEU A 101 -8.14 -3.44 -2.67
N ALA A 102 -8.95 -2.40 -2.86
CA ALA A 102 -9.36 -1.94 -4.18
C ALA A 102 -8.17 -1.36 -4.99
N HIS A 103 -7.22 -0.69 -4.33
CA HIS A 103 -5.98 -0.21 -4.95
C HIS A 103 -5.08 -1.36 -5.40
N VAL A 104 -4.80 -2.33 -4.52
CA VAL A 104 -4.03 -3.54 -4.86
C VAL A 104 -4.71 -4.30 -6.01
N ARG A 105 -6.04 -4.44 -5.97
CA ARG A 105 -6.80 -5.05 -7.08
C ARG A 105 -6.54 -4.33 -8.41
N ARG A 106 -6.53 -2.99 -8.43
CA ARG A 106 -6.26 -2.21 -9.66
C ARG A 106 -4.82 -2.42 -10.15
N GLU A 107 -3.82 -2.38 -9.28
CA GLU A 107 -2.42 -2.63 -9.66
C GLU A 107 -2.23 -4.04 -10.24
N VAL A 108 -2.88 -5.04 -9.64
CA VAL A 108 -2.90 -6.42 -10.17
C VAL A 108 -3.58 -6.46 -11.53
N GLN A 109 -4.72 -5.79 -11.73
CA GLN A 109 -5.40 -5.73 -13.02
C GLN A 109 -4.52 -5.07 -14.10
N GLU A 110 -3.86 -3.94 -13.80
CA GLU A 110 -2.92 -3.28 -14.71
C GLU A 110 -1.75 -4.20 -15.07
N THR A 111 -1.18 -4.92 -14.09
CA THR A 111 -0.09 -5.88 -14.30
C THR A 111 -0.53 -7.05 -15.17
N VAL A 112 -1.70 -7.65 -14.90
CA VAL A 112 -2.25 -8.76 -15.70
C VAL A 112 -2.57 -8.32 -17.12
N ALA A 113 -2.96 -7.06 -17.34
CA ALA A 113 -3.21 -6.55 -18.68
C ALA A 113 -1.92 -6.26 -19.48
N ALA A 114 -0.85 -5.81 -18.82
CA ALA A 114 0.32 -5.23 -19.50
C ALA A 114 1.62 -6.04 -19.42
N ALA A 115 1.82 -6.89 -18.41
CA ALA A 115 3.09 -7.62 -18.20
C ALA A 115 3.15 -8.91 -19.04
N PRO A 116 4.31 -9.29 -19.63
CA PRO A 116 4.51 -10.59 -20.27
C PRO A 116 4.29 -11.75 -19.29
N GLU A 117 3.74 -12.87 -19.75
CA GLU A 117 3.37 -14.01 -18.88
C GLU A 117 4.56 -14.58 -18.09
N ALA A 118 5.74 -14.64 -18.70
CA ALA A 118 6.98 -15.12 -18.07
C ALA A 118 7.45 -14.27 -16.88
N ASP A 119 7.05 -13.00 -16.82
CA ASP A 119 7.46 -12.06 -15.78
C ASP A 119 6.41 -11.95 -14.65
N ARG A 120 5.26 -12.63 -14.78
CA ARG A 120 4.18 -12.60 -13.79
C ARG A 120 4.45 -13.60 -12.67
N VAL A 121 4.81 -13.09 -11.51
CA VAL A 121 4.74 -13.85 -10.26
C VAL A 121 3.49 -13.41 -9.51
N LEU A 122 2.36 -14.07 -9.77
CA LEU A 122 1.08 -13.80 -9.13
C LEU A 122 0.59 -15.03 -8.37
N MET A 123 0.65 -14.98 -7.03
CA MET A 123 0.07 -16.00 -6.15
C MET A 123 -1.14 -15.40 -5.44
N VAL A 124 -2.35 -15.82 -5.83
CA VAL A 124 -3.60 -15.41 -5.18
C VAL A 124 -4.30 -16.65 -4.66
N GLY A 125 -4.41 -16.76 -3.34
CA GLY A 125 -5.20 -17.79 -2.68
C GLY A 125 -5.91 -17.21 -1.47
N THR A 126 -7.15 -17.64 -1.24
CA THR A 126 -7.92 -17.32 -0.03
C THR A 126 -8.17 -18.58 0.79
N PRO A 127 -7.11 -19.21 1.33
CA PRO A 127 -7.28 -20.39 2.16
C PRO A 127 -8.01 -20.02 3.45
N HIS A 128 -9.04 -20.79 3.80
CA HIS A 128 -9.77 -20.65 5.05
C HIS A 128 -9.41 -21.83 5.96
N ALA A 129 -9.02 -21.54 7.20
CA ALA A 129 -8.68 -22.56 8.18
C ALA A 129 -9.20 -22.16 9.56
N ARG A 130 -9.79 -23.12 10.28
CA ARG A 130 -10.12 -22.96 11.70
C ARG A 130 -8.84 -23.07 12.50
N MET A 131 -8.59 -22.12 13.40
CA MET A 131 -7.43 -22.13 14.29
C MET A 131 -7.70 -21.31 15.55
N SER A 132 -6.88 -21.50 16.59
CA SER A 132 -6.94 -20.68 17.81
C SER A 132 -6.44 -19.26 17.56
N ALA A 133 -6.78 -18.33 18.46
CA ALA A 133 -6.32 -16.95 18.39
C ALA A 133 -4.79 -16.84 18.47
N GLU A 134 -4.15 -17.66 19.30
CA GLU A 134 -2.69 -17.71 19.45
C GLU A 134 -2.03 -18.15 18.13
N ARG A 135 -2.61 -19.16 17.47
CA ARG A 135 -2.09 -19.64 16.18
C ARG A 135 -2.28 -18.61 15.08
N ALA A 136 -3.41 -17.89 15.06
CA ALA A 136 -3.63 -16.78 14.15
C ALA A 136 -2.63 -15.63 14.37
N GLN A 137 -2.32 -15.30 15.62
CA GLN A 137 -1.30 -14.30 15.97
C GLN A 137 0.11 -14.74 15.55
N GLU A 138 0.43 -16.04 15.64
CA GLU A 138 1.70 -16.57 15.14
C GLU A 138 1.82 -16.42 13.63
N PHE A 139 0.79 -16.81 12.87
CA PHE A 139 0.76 -16.60 11.43
C PHE A 139 0.86 -15.12 11.07
N SER A 140 0.13 -14.25 11.79
CA SER A 140 0.21 -12.81 11.63
C SER A 140 1.65 -12.32 11.80
N ARG A 141 2.35 -12.66 12.89
CA ARG A 141 3.75 -12.24 13.11
C ARG A 141 4.69 -12.72 12.00
N ARG A 142 4.56 -13.98 11.57
CA ARG A 142 5.40 -14.54 10.50
C ARG A 142 5.14 -13.87 9.16
N LEU A 143 3.87 -13.55 8.87
CA LEU A 143 3.49 -12.80 7.68
C LEU A 143 4.08 -11.40 7.71
N HIS A 144 3.99 -10.70 8.83
CA HIS A 144 4.63 -9.37 8.99
C HIS A 144 6.14 -9.45 8.76
N ALA A 145 6.83 -10.43 9.37
CA ALA A 145 8.26 -10.61 9.16
C ALA A 145 8.63 -10.83 7.68
N LEU A 146 7.84 -11.62 6.95
CA LEU A 146 8.03 -11.84 5.51
C LEU A 146 7.79 -10.56 4.68
N VAL A 147 6.75 -9.79 5.02
CA VAL A 147 6.47 -8.52 4.34
C VAL A 147 7.59 -7.51 4.63
N ASP A 148 8.13 -7.47 5.84
CA ASP A 148 9.26 -6.62 6.21
C ASP A 148 10.53 -7.02 5.46
N GLU A 149 10.83 -8.31 5.35
CA GLU A 149 11.92 -8.84 4.50
C GLU A 149 11.76 -8.36 3.06
N PHE A 150 10.61 -8.62 2.43
CA PHE A 150 10.31 -8.20 1.06
C PHE A 150 10.40 -6.68 0.86
N ALA A 151 9.97 -5.89 1.85
CA ALA A 151 9.97 -4.44 1.75
C ALA A 151 11.34 -3.80 1.97
N THR A 152 12.25 -4.51 2.65
CA THR A 152 13.61 -4.05 2.95
C THR A 152 14.65 -4.60 1.98
N GLU A 153 14.28 -5.56 1.13
CA GLU A 153 15.11 -6.11 0.06
C GLU A 153 15.84 -5.00 -0.72
N PRO A 154 17.16 -5.13 -0.93
CA PRO A 154 17.91 -4.18 -1.73
C PRO A 154 17.34 -4.01 -3.13
N LEU A 155 17.33 -2.77 -3.61
CA LEU A 155 16.93 -2.48 -4.99
C LEU A 155 17.93 -3.14 -5.95
N ALA A 156 17.45 -4.11 -6.72
CA ALA A 156 18.24 -4.71 -7.79
C ALA A 156 18.53 -3.68 -8.89
N THR A 157 19.69 -3.79 -9.54
CA THR A 157 20.09 -2.94 -10.67
C THR A 157 19.38 -3.33 -11.97
N GLU A 158 18.85 -4.56 -12.04
CA GLU A 158 18.11 -5.12 -13.17
C GLU A 158 16.88 -5.88 -12.66
N GLY A 159 15.83 -5.99 -13.47
CA GLY A 159 14.60 -6.73 -13.17
C GLY A 159 13.33 -5.88 -13.07
N SER A 160 12.22 -6.53 -12.76
CA SER A 160 10.89 -5.92 -12.65
C SER A 160 10.57 -5.50 -11.22
N VAL A 161 9.71 -4.49 -11.06
CA VAL A 161 9.15 -4.13 -9.75
C VAL A 161 8.03 -5.11 -9.42
N TYR A 162 8.22 -5.90 -8.36
CA TYR A 162 7.21 -6.81 -7.86
C TYR A 162 6.40 -6.15 -6.72
N GLY A 163 5.08 -6.33 -6.76
CA GLY A 163 4.17 -5.95 -5.69
C GLY A 163 3.77 -7.19 -4.88
N LEU A 164 3.77 -7.08 -3.54
CA LEU A 164 3.26 -8.11 -2.64
C LEU A 164 2.00 -7.58 -1.94
N GLY A 165 0.86 -8.18 -2.24
CA GLY A 165 -0.41 -7.92 -1.56
C GLY A 165 -0.79 -9.11 -0.69
N VAL A 166 -0.88 -8.91 0.63
CA VAL A 166 -1.29 -9.94 1.58
C VAL A 166 -2.40 -9.42 2.49
N ALA A 167 -3.38 -10.27 2.78
CA ALA A 167 -4.48 -9.95 3.68
C ALA A 167 -4.75 -11.15 4.59
N LEU A 168 -4.79 -10.89 5.89
CA LEU A 168 -5.27 -11.84 6.89
C LEU A 168 -6.49 -11.21 7.58
N TYR A 169 -7.62 -11.90 7.56
CA TYR A 169 -8.88 -11.40 8.10
C TYR A 169 -9.65 -12.54 8.76
N VAL A 170 -10.54 -12.16 9.68
CA VAL A 170 -11.52 -13.10 10.23
C VAL A 170 -12.54 -13.41 9.14
N ALA A 171 -12.71 -14.69 8.81
CA ALA A 171 -13.65 -15.11 7.78
C ALA A 171 -15.08 -14.63 8.09
N PRO A 172 -15.90 -14.34 7.06
CA PRO A 172 -17.28 -13.88 7.25
C PRO A 172 -18.14 -14.91 8.01
N ALA A 173 -19.22 -14.42 8.65
CA ALA A 173 -20.05 -15.21 9.55
C ALA A 173 -20.57 -16.53 8.96
N TYR A 174 -20.86 -16.60 7.66
CA TYR A 174 -21.31 -17.83 6.99
C TYR A 174 -20.24 -18.94 6.90
N LEU A 175 -18.97 -18.62 7.14
CA LEU A 175 -17.86 -19.58 7.26
C LEU A 175 -17.50 -19.87 8.72
N GLN A 176 -18.11 -19.18 9.67
CA GLN A 176 -17.99 -19.48 11.10
C GLN A 176 -19.03 -20.56 11.42
N VAL A 177 -18.59 -21.73 11.89
CA VAL A 177 -19.54 -22.74 12.36
C VAL A 177 -19.95 -22.35 13.76
N ASP A 178 -21.25 -22.11 13.95
CA ASP A 178 -21.86 -21.88 15.25
C ASP A 178 -21.62 -23.12 16.13
N GLU A 179 -20.91 -22.97 17.26
CA GLU A 179 -20.78 -24.05 18.26
C GLU A 179 -22.03 -24.19 19.13
N SER A 180 -23.09 -23.42 18.83
CA SER A 180 -24.38 -23.56 19.47
C SER A 180 -24.96 -24.94 19.16
N PRO A 181 -25.19 -25.81 20.18
CA PRO A 181 -25.85 -27.09 19.96
C PRO A 181 -27.23 -26.84 19.33
N PRO A 182 -27.73 -27.77 18.50
CA PRO A 182 -29.07 -27.64 17.93
C PRO A 182 -30.06 -27.41 19.08
N LYS A 183 -30.89 -26.37 18.95
CA LYS A 183 -32.01 -26.16 19.87
C LYS A 183 -32.89 -27.40 19.78
N VAL A 184 -32.86 -28.22 20.83
CA VAL A 184 -33.76 -29.36 21.05
C VAL A 184 -35.16 -28.83 21.32
#